data_AF-A0A8H7WB35-F1
#
_entry.id   AF-A0A8H7WB35-F1
#
_cell.length_a   1.000
_cell.length_b   1.000
_cell.length_c   1.000
_cell.angle_alpha   90.00
_cell.angle_beta   90.00
_cell.angle_gamma   90.00
#
_symmetry.space_group_name_H-M   'P 1'
#
loop_
_entity.id
_entity.type
_entity.pdbx_description
1 polymer ?
#
loop_
_entity_poly.entity_id
_entity_poly.type
_entity_poly.pdbx_seq_one_letter_code
_entity_poly.pdbx_strand_id
1 'polypeptide(L)'
;MPSPDDIFANWRGLIDSDFSKTITQTFDLPDQDNYVYRAEAFAMTLRQIQEQIDSGLVPSTDISAYTSIFSPSTSTPSALTAFLSNAKKSSPRQTVAQYLQSRRLCPDKYNKIPKSKTHINPYYDLWAFSCHETSFLGPLPDPSYAHPANAKHTHPILPVFYHHFGCVVPSYEALYIISQLVKESALQGGGGGADAGAGGVIDMASGNGYWTYLLRRMQVPVTAVDSMASEYRTTWISDTIESDGVEYMNKNNGGKGKVLLMVYMVTKGDFTKRVLRAYKGDTIVVVGTMNENRFTGFEDCTVEEYFEGEMQGAGEGWELIVRVPVPSFAGKDEGMFVWKRKLKS
;
A
#
# COMPACT_ATOMS: atom_id res chain seq x y z
N MET A 1 -7.85 13.47 -18.88
CA MET A 1 -7.97 12.41 -17.86
C MET A 1 -9.42 12.30 -17.41
N PRO A 2 -10.01 11.10 -17.48
CA PRO A 2 -11.37 10.84 -17.00
C PRO A 2 -11.48 11.01 -15.49
N SER A 3 -12.70 11.15 -14.96
CA SER A 3 -12.86 11.17 -13.51
C SER A 3 -12.50 9.80 -12.90
N PRO A 4 -12.07 9.74 -11.63
CA PRO A 4 -11.90 8.48 -10.90
C PRO A 4 -13.09 7.53 -11.04
N ASP A 5 -14.32 8.04 -10.88
CA ASP A 5 -15.52 7.22 -10.99
C ASP A 5 -15.72 6.65 -12.40
N ASP A 6 -15.40 7.44 -13.44
CA ASP A 6 -15.45 6.96 -14.83
C ASP A 6 -14.41 5.87 -15.09
N ILE A 7 -13.18 6.03 -14.58
CA ILE A 7 -12.12 5.01 -14.69
C ILE A 7 -12.62 3.68 -14.10
N PHE A 8 -13.15 3.73 -12.87
CA PHE A 8 -13.60 2.52 -12.19
C PHE A 8 -14.90 1.92 -12.75
N ALA A 9 -15.83 2.75 -13.25
CA ALA A 9 -17.04 2.27 -13.90
C ALA A 9 -16.74 1.55 -15.22
N ASN A 10 -15.68 1.97 -15.93
CA ASN A 10 -15.29 1.44 -17.22
C ASN A 10 -14.11 0.44 -17.16
N TRP A 11 -13.49 0.22 -16.00
CA TRP A 11 -12.42 -0.75 -15.85
C TRP A 11 -12.91 -2.18 -16.16
N ARG A 12 -12.25 -2.84 -17.11
CA ARG A 12 -12.53 -4.23 -17.51
C ARG A 12 -11.30 -5.13 -17.43
N GLY A 13 -10.25 -4.67 -16.75
CA GLY A 13 -8.93 -5.28 -16.77
C GLY A 13 -8.02 -4.64 -17.82
N LEU A 14 -6.92 -5.32 -18.11
CA LEU A 14 -5.91 -4.88 -19.08
C LEU A 14 -6.46 -4.86 -20.49
N ILE A 15 -5.97 -3.94 -21.31
CA ILE A 15 -6.37 -3.77 -22.71
C ILE A 15 -5.35 -4.48 -23.58
N ASP A 16 -5.78 -5.52 -24.28
CA ASP A 16 -4.96 -6.35 -25.19
C ASP A 16 -3.67 -6.92 -24.57
N SER A 17 -3.64 -7.08 -23.25
CA SER A 17 -2.43 -7.46 -22.48
C SER A 17 -1.24 -6.51 -22.73
N ASP A 18 -1.52 -5.23 -23.03
CA ASP A 18 -0.52 -4.21 -23.33
C ASP A 18 -0.51 -3.15 -22.22
N PHE A 19 0.61 -3.01 -21.53
CA PHE A 19 0.76 -2.09 -20.40
C PHE A 19 0.58 -0.64 -20.83
N SER A 20 1.28 -0.21 -21.87
CA SER A 20 1.25 1.17 -22.35
C SER A 20 -0.12 1.55 -22.85
N LYS A 21 -0.74 0.69 -23.67
CA LYS A 21 -2.10 0.88 -24.16
C LYS A 21 -3.10 0.94 -23.02
N THR A 22 -2.94 0.10 -21.99
CA THR A 22 -3.80 0.15 -20.81
C THR A 22 -3.67 1.49 -20.09
N ILE A 23 -2.44 1.97 -19.86
CA ILE A 23 -2.20 3.27 -19.21
C ILE A 23 -2.77 4.43 -20.06
N THR A 24 -2.46 4.49 -21.36
CA THR A 24 -2.89 5.61 -22.21
C THR A 24 -4.40 5.70 -22.31
N GLN A 25 -5.09 4.58 -22.54
CA GLN A 25 -6.54 4.59 -22.68
C GLN A 25 -7.27 4.79 -21.35
N THR A 26 -6.74 4.26 -20.25
CA THR A 26 -7.35 4.45 -18.91
C THR A 26 -7.30 5.91 -18.48
N PHE A 27 -6.18 6.59 -18.72
CA PHE A 27 -5.96 7.95 -18.27
C PHE A 27 -6.20 9.01 -19.35
N ASP A 28 -6.69 8.61 -20.53
CA ASP A 28 -6.94 9.47 -21.69
C ASP A 28 -5.69 10.30 -22.05
N LEU A 29 -4.57 9.60 -22.18
CA LEU A 29 -3.28 10.18 -22.57
C LEU A 29 -3.14 10.18 -24.10
N PRO A 30 -2.37 11.12 -24.68
CA PRO A 30 -2.10 11.14 -26.11
C PRO A 30 -1.39 9.86 -26.59
N ASP A 31 -1.68 9.42 -27.83
CA ASP A 31 -1.03 8.24 -28.44
C ASP A 31 0.51 8.36 -28.53
N GLN A 32 1.02 9.59 -28.58
CA GLN A 32 2.45 9.90 -28.51
C GLN A 32 2.80 10.61 -27.20
N ASP A 33 2.37 10.04 -26.08
CA ASP A 33 2.75 10.55 -24.77
C ASP A 33 4.29 10.56 -24.62
N ASN A 34 4.84 11.77 -24.50
CA ASN A 34 6.25 12.02 -24.28
C ASN A 34 6.52 12.46 -22.82
N TYR A 35 5.52 12.32 -21.95
CA TYR A 35 5.69 12.56 -20.53
C TYR A 35 6.79 11.65 -19.96
N VAL A 36 7.67 12.26 -19.18
CA VAL A 36 8.79 11.56 -18.53
C VAL A 36 8.37 11.23 -17.11
N TYR A 37 8.06 9.96 -16.87
CA TYR A 37 7.79 9.44 -15.55
C TYR A 37 9.08 9.40 -14.72
N ARG A 38 9.01 9.91 -13.49
CA ARG A 38 10.16 10.06 -12.60
C ARG A 38 9.96 9.32 -11.29
N ALA A 39 10.96 8.55 -10.89
CA ALA A 39 11.12 8.08 -9.51
C ALA A 39 12.62 7.94 -9.23
N GLU A 40 13.12 8.67 -8.24
CA GLU A 40 14.55 8.70 -7.90
C GLU A 40 15.44 9.03 -9.12
N ALA A 41 16.37 8.15 -9.48
CA ALA A 41 17.26 8.27 -10.62
C ALA A 41 16.62 7.83 -11.95
N PHE A 42 15.41 7.23 -11.92
CA PHE A 42 14.71 6.80 -13.12
C PHE A 42 13.92 7.96 -13.73
N ALA A 43 14.11 8.16 -15.03
CA ALA A 43 13.38 9.14 -15.84
C ALA A 43 13.16 8.55 -17.23
N MET A 44 11.94 8.07 -17.51
CA MET A 44 11.63 7.34 -18.73
C MET A 44 10.23 7.68 -19.25
N THR A 45 10.03 7.63 -20.57
CA THR A 45 8.70 7.72 -21.17
C THR A 45 7.99 6.36 -21.13
N LEU A 46 6.66 6.36 -21.29
CA LEU A 46 5.88 5.13 -21.32
C LEU A 46 6.37 4.15 -22.41
N ARG A 47 6.71 4.67 -23.59
CA ARG A 47 7.31 3.88 -24.68
C ARG A 47 8.62 3.20 -24.27
N GLN A 48 9.53 3.94 -23.64
CA GLN A 48 10.81 3.38 -23.20
C GLN A 48 10.62 2.30 -22.14
N ILE A 49 9.57 2.43 -21.31
CA ILE A 49 9.21 1.44 -20.31
C ILE A 49 8.68 0.18 -21.00
N GLN A 50 7.76 0.30 -21.97
CA GLN A 50 7.25 -0.85 -22.74
C GLN A 50 8.36 -1.64 -23.42
N GLU A 51 9.29 -0.95 -24.08
CA GLU A 51 10.42 -1.59 -24.77
C GLU A 51 11.28 -2.44 -23.81
N GLN A 52 11.32 -2.11 -22.52
CA GLN A 52 12.01 -2.92 -21.50
C GLN A 52 11.16 -4.07 -20.98
N ILE A 53 9.84 -3.89 -20.85
CA ILE A 53 8.89 -4.94 -20.45
C ILE A 53 8.85 -6.06 -21.50
N ASP A 54 8.78 -5.70 -22.78
CA ASP A 54 8.67 -6.65 -23.89
C ASP A 54 9.88 -7.59 -24.03
N SER A 55 11.00 -7.24 -23.38
CA SER A 55 12.19 -8.10 -23.28
C SER A 55 12.07 -9.21 -22.22
N GLY A 56 10.95 -9.26 -21.48
CA GLY A 56 10.68 -10.11 -20.34
C GLY A 56 10.60 -11.61 -20.63
N LEU A 57 10.65 -12.40 -19.55
CA LEU A 57 10.70 -13.86 -19.54
C LEU A 57 9.30 -14.51 -19.46
N VAL A 58 9.22 -15.80 -19.80
CA VAL A 58 7.95 -16.56 -19.88
C VAL A 58 7.26 -16.67 -18.50
N PRO A 59 5.96 -16.28 -18.39
CA PRO A 59 5.18 -16.36 -17.16
C PRO A 59 5.14 -17.77 -16.54
N SER A 60 5.36 -17.86 -15.21
CA SER A 60 5.22 -19.09 -14.43
C SER A 60 3.87 -19.18 -13.73
N THR A 61 3.32 -20.40 -13.62
CA THR A 61 2.13 -20.70 -12.80
C THR A 61 2.29 -20.31 -11.33
N ASP A 62 3.54 -20.24 -10.84
CA ASP A 62 3.82 -19.80 -9.48
C ASP A 62 3.57 -18.30 -9.27
N ILE A 63 3.74 -17.48 -10.32
CA ILE A 63 3.45 -16.04 -10.26
C ILE A 63 1.95 -15.82 -10.15
N SER A 64 1.14 -16.52 -10.96
CA SER A 64 -0.32 -16.45 -10.85
C SER A 64 -0.80 -16.91 -9.47
N ALA A 65 -0.20 -17.97 -8.92
CA ALA A 65 -0.53 -18.43 -7.58
C ALA A 65 -0.15 -17.39 -6.52
N TYR A 66 0.99 -16.71 -6.67
CA TYR A 66 1.42 -15.64 -5.77
C TYR A 66 0.51 -14.41 -5.83
N THR A 67 0.24 -13.86 -7.02
CA THR A 67 -0.62 -12.67 -7.16
C THR A 67 -2.05 -12.94 -6.68
N SER A 68 -2.53 -14.19 -6.82
CA SER A 68 -3.85 -14.61 -6.31
C SER A 68 -4.00 -14.56 -4.79
N ILE A 69 -2.90 -14.55 -4.03
CA ILE A 69 -2.91 -14.41 -2.56
C ILE A 69 -3.61 -13.12 -2.16
N PHE A 70 -3.43 -12.05 -2.95
CA PHE A 70 -3.95 -10.72 -2.66
C PHE A 70 -5.24 -10.40 -3.42
N SER A 71 -5.78 -11.36 -4.18
CA SER A 71 -7.02 -11.17 -4.92
C SER A 71 -8.18 -10.93 -3.96
N PRO A 72 -9.10 -9.99 -4.25
CA PRO A 72 -10.31 -9.84 -3.44
C PRO A 72 -11.20 -11.09 -3.46
N SER A 73 -11.03 -11.97 -4.45
CA SER A 73 -11.84 -13.19 -4.61
C SER A 73 -11.34 -14.38 -3.78
N THR A 74 -10.18 -14.25 -3.12
CA THR A 74 -9.58 -15.31 -2.30
C THR A 74 -9.59 -14.94 -0.82
N SER A 75 -9.30 -15.92 0.03
CA SER A 75 -9.05 -15.70 1.46
C SER A 75 -7.53 -15.75 1.64
N THR A 76 -6.88 -14.65 2.04
CA THR A 76 -5.41 -14.60 2.17
C THR A 76 -4.85 -15.75 2.99
N PRO A 77 -5.38 -16.10 4.19
CA PRO A 77 -4.87 -17.23 4.96
C PRO A 77 -4.96 -18.55 4.20
N SER A 78 -6.11 -18.83 3.57
CA SER A 78 -6.31 -20.06 2.80
C SER A 78 -5.43 -20.09 1.55
N ALA A 79 -5.28 -18.95 0.87
CA ALA A 79 -4.42 -18.81 -0.29
C ALA A 79 -2.95 -19.01 0.06
N LEU A 80 -2.47 -18.45 1.18
CA LEU A 80 -1.11 -18.68 1.68
C LEU A 80 -0.86 -20.14 2.05
N THR A 81 -1.82 -20.81 2.70
CA THR A 81 -1.71 -22.24 3.01
C THR A 81 -1.65 -23.07 1.73
N ALA A 82 -2.53 -22.80 0.76
CA ALA A 82 -2.53 -23.48 -0.53
C ALA A 82 -1.27 -23.16 -1.35
N PHE A 83 -0.73 -21.95 -1.24
CA PHE A 83 0.49 -21.54 -1.90
C PHE A 83 1.67 -22.37 -1.41
N LEU A 84 1.79 -22.60 -0.09
CA LEU A 84 2.80 -23.47 0.51
C LEU A 84 2.57 -24.96 0.20
N SER A 85 1.33 -25.46 0.35
CA SER A 85 1.05 -26.90 0.25
C SER A 85 1.29 -27.47 -1.15
N ASN A 86 1.17 -26.62 -2.18
CA ASN A 86 1.40 -26.99 -3.58
C ASN A 86 2.83 -26.65 -4.06
N ALA A 87 3.70 -26.15 -3.17
CA ALA A 87 5.07 -25.83 -3.52
C ALA A 87 5.91 -27.10 -3.66
N LYS A 88 6.75 -27.18 -4.71
CA LYS A 88 7.79 -28.22 -4.79
C LYS A 88 8.83 -27.96 -3.69
N LYS A 89 9.39 -29.04 -3.14
CA LYS A 89 10.47 -28.93 -2.14
C LYS A 89 11.65 -28.13 -2.71
N SER A 90 12.15 -27.18 -1.93
CA SER A 90 13.24 -26.26 -2.27
C SER A 90 12.95 -25.33 -3.46
N SER A 91 11.68 -25.16 -3.86
CA SER A 91 11.31 -24.20 -4.90
C SER A 91 11.25 -22.76 -4.36
N PRO A 92 11.45 -21.73 -5.22
CA PRO A 92 11.22 -20.34 -4.85
C PRO A 92 9.83 -20.10 -4.23
N ARG A 93 8.80 -20.76 -4.76
CA ARG A 93 7.44 -20.74 -4.20
C ARG A 93 7.39 -21.20 -2.75
N GLN A 94 8.10 -22.27 -2.39
CA GLN A 94 8.15 -22.73 -1.00
C GLN A 94 8.78 -21.66 -0.10
N THR A 95 9.90 -21.08 -0.54
CA THR A 95 10.61 -20.04 0.21
C THR A 95 9.73 -18.82 0.45
N VAL A 96 9.08 -18.29 -0.60
CA VAL A 96 8.17 -17.14 -0.47
C VAL A 96 6.99 -17.48 0.42
N ALA A 97 6.38 -18.67 0.25
CA ALA A 97 5.23 -19.07 1.05
C ALA A 97 5.57 -19.16 2.55
N GLN A 98 6.71 -19.76 2.90
CA GLN A 98 7.19 -19.84 4.27
C GLN A 98 7.46 -18.47 4.86
N TYR A 99 8.07 -17.59 4.07
CA TYR A 99 8.35 -16.21 4.47
C TYR A 99 7.06 -15.43 4.75
N LEU A 100 6.13 -15.38 3.80
CA LEU A 100 4.86 -14.66 3.99
C LEU A 100 4.05 -15.20 5.16
N GLN A 101 4.07 -16.52 5.40
CA GLN A 101 3.41 -17.11 6.57
C GLN A 101 4.09 -16.72 7.88
N SER A 102 5.42 -16.74 7.96
CA SER A 102 6.15 -16.39 9.19
C SER A 102 5.99 -14.91 9.57
N ARG A 103 5.80 -14.04 8.57
CA ARG A 103 5.57 -12.61 8.78
C ARG A 103 4.10 -12.28 9.09
N ARG A 104 3.15 -13.18 8.85
CA ARG A 104 1.74 -12.89 9.11
C ARG A 104 1.39 -12.93 10.60
N LEU A 105 0.89 -11.81 11.12
CA LEU A 105 0.23 -11.67 12.42
C LEU A 105 -1.17 -11.09 12.19
N CYS A 106 -2.22 -11.88 12.30
CA CYS A 106 -3.58 -11.36 12.11
C CYS A 106 -4.56 -12.09 13.04
N PRO A 107 -5.01 -11.46 14.14
CA PRO A 107 -6.00 -12.03 15.04
C PRO A 107 -7.30 -12.40 14.33
N ASP A 108 -8.00 -13.41 14.83
CA ASP A 108 -9.24 -13.96 14.21
C ASP A 108 -10.30 -12.90 13.91
N LYS A 109 -10.38 -11.85 14.73
CA LYS A 109 -11.33 -10.74 14.52
C LYS A 109 -11.08 -9.96 13.22
N TYR A 110 -9.84 -9.91 12.75
CA TYR A 110 -9.45 -9.26 11.49
C TYR A 110 -9.20 -10.27 10.36
N ASN A 111 -9.19 -11.56 10.67
CA ASN A 111 -8.88 -12.63 9.72
C ASN A 111 -10.10 -13.10 8.90
N LYS A 112 -11.32 -12.76 9.35
CA LYS A 112 -12.59 -13.14 8.69
C LYS A 112 -13.02 -12.08 7.66
N ILE A 113 -12.34 -12.07 6.52
CA ILE A 113 -12.57 -11.09 5.45
C ILE A 113 -13.48 -11.70 4.37
N PRO A 114 -14.60 -11.02 4.01
CA PRO A 114 -15.53 -11.54 3.01
C PRO A 114 -14.95 -11.38 1.62
N LYS A 115 -14.84 -12.49 0.87
CA LYS A 115 -14.41 -12.46 -0.54
C LYS A 115 -15.32 -11.55 -1.37
N SER A 116 -14.73 -10.84 -2.31
CA SER A 116 -15.45 -9.99 -3.25
C SER A 116 -15.01 -10.26 -4.69
N LYS A 117 -15.98 -10.54 -5.57
CA LYS A 117 -15.78 -10.59 -7.03
C LYS A 117 -16.06 -9.25 -7.69
N THR A 118 -16.59 -8.28 -6.95
CA THR A 118 -17.03 -6.98 -7.45
C THR A 118 -16.12 -5.85 -6.99
N HIS A 119 -15.13 -6.12 -6.13
CA HIS A 119 -14.11 -5.15 -5.79
C HIS A 119 -13.19 -4.94 -6.98
N ILE A 120 -13.18 -3.72 -7.50
CA ILE A 120 -12.36 -3.29 -8.63
C ILE A 120 -11.16 -2.54 -8.07
N ASN A 121 -9.97 -2.83 -8.58
CA ASN A 121 -8.73 -2.11 -8.26
C ASN A 121 -7.77 -2.16 -9.46
N PRO A 122 -7.77 -1.14 -10.34
CA PRO A 122 -6.91 -1.08 -11.51
C PRO A 122 -5.42 -1.25 -11.18
N TYR A 123 -4.98 -0.69 -10.04
CA TYR A 123 -3.61 -0.83 -9.59
C TYR A 123 -3.24 -2.29 -9.28
N TYR A 124 -4.15 -3.07 -8.68
CA TYR A 124 -3.91 -4.48 -8.43
C TYR A 124 -3.75 -5.28 -9.72
N ASP A 125 -4.60 -5.04 -10.72
CA ASP A 125 -4.55 -5.75 -11.99
C ASP A 125 -3.27 -5.42 -12.78
N LEU A 126 -2.90 -4.15 -12.84
CA LEU A 126 -1.63 -3.71 -13.45
C LEU A 126 -0.41 -4.21 -12.67
N TRP A 127 -0.46 -4.24 -11.34
CA TRP A 127 0.59 -4.84 -10.53
C TRP A 127 0.74 -6.33 -10.83
N ALA A 128 -0.37 -7.09 -10.84
CA ALA A 128 -0.35 -8.51 -11.13
C ALA A 128 0.21 -8.79 -12.53
N PHE A 129 -0.14 -7.96 -13.52
CA PHE A 129 0.47 -7.98 -14.85
C PHE A 129 1.97 -7.74 -14.79
N SER A 130 2.41 -6.68 -14.09
CA SER A 130 3.84 -6.36 -13.97
C SER A 130 4.63 -7.52 -13.35
N CYS A 131 4.04 -8.28 -12.43
CA CYS A 131 4.67 -9.47 -11.87
C CYS A 131 4.92 -10.53 -12.94
N HIS A 132 4.00 -10.71 -13.88
CA HIS A 132 4.15 -11.64 -14.99
C HIS A 132 5.25 -11.21 -15.95
N GLU A 133 5.23 -9.96 -16.39
CA GLU A 133 6.23 -9.43 -17.34
C GLU A 133 7.65 -9.43 -16.78
N THR A 134 7.78 -9.14 -15.49
CA THR A 134 9.08 -9.10 -14.81
C THR A 134 9.50 -10.45 -14.23
N SER A 135 8.70 -11.50 -14.41
CA SER A 135 8.87 -12.80 -13.77
C SER A 135 9.05 -12.71 -12.24
N PHE A 136 8.39 -11.74 -11.62
CA PHE A 136 8.50 -11.48 -10.19
C PHE A 136 7.64 -12.46 -9.38
N LEU A 137 8.29 -13.10 -8.40
CA LEU A 137 7.68 -14.00 -7.44
C LEU A 137 8.08 -13.59 -6.02
N GLY A 138 7.34 -12.64 -5.45
CA GLY A 138 7.37 -12.25 -4.03
C GLY A 138 8.72 -11.86 -3.43
N PRO A 139 8.75 -11.45 -2.15
CA PRO A 139 10.00 -11.16 -1.48
C PRO A 139 10.78 -12.47 -1.34
N LEU A 140 11.83 -12.62 -2.16
CA LEU A 140 12.80 -13.68 -2.03
C LEU A 140 13.89 -13.24 -1.04
N PRO A 141 14.42 -14.15 -0.21
CA PRO A 141 15.54 -13.83 0.67
C PRO A 141 16.83 -13.50 -0.09
N ASP A 142 16.86 -13.81 -1.40
CA ASP A 142 17.91 -13.32 -2.28
C ASP A 142 17.61 -11.86 -2.66
N PRO A 143 18.50 -10.90 -2.31
CA PRO A 143 18.40 -9.51 -2.73
C PRO A 143 18.63 -9.35 -4.25
N SER A 144 18.48 -10.40 -5.06
CA SER A 144 18.53 -10.40 -6.52
C SER A 144 17.94 -9.13 -7.13
N TYR A 145 16.81 -8.62 -6.66
CA TYR A 145 16.23 -7.37 -7.16
C TYR A 145 16.89 -6.07 -6.65
N ALA A 146 17.62 -6.10 -5.54
CA ALA A 146 18.56 -5.05 -5.14
C ALA A 146 19.89 -5.13 -5.92
N HIS A 147 20.15 -6.23 -6.63
CA HIS A 147 21.26 -6.30 -7.56
C HIS A 147 20.96 -5.39 -8.78
N PRO A 148 21.83 -4.41 -9.10
CA PRO A 148 21.56 -3.43 -10.15
C PRO A 148 21.21 -4.02 -11.52
N ALA A 149 21.71 -5.22 -11.83
CA ALA A 149 21.40 -5.92 -13.08
C ALA A 149 19.92 -6.35 -13.18
N ASN A 150 19.29 -6.74 -12.08
CA ASN A 150 17.89 -7.19 -12.07
C ASN A 150 16.94 -6.00 -11.85
N ALA A 151 17.37 -4.97 -11.12
CA ALA A 151 16.60 -3.74 -10.95
C ALA A 151 16.26 -3.06 -12.29
N LYS A 152 17.16 -3.14 -13.29
CA LYS A 152 16.94 -2.61 -14.64
C LYS A 152 15.71 -3.17 -15.35
N HIS A 153 15.32 -4.42 -15.05
CA HIS A 153 14.17 -5.04 -15.71
C HIS A 153 12.86 -4.82 -14.95
N THR A 154 12.92 -4.49 -13.66
CA THR A 154 11.72 -4.48 -12.81
C THR A 154 11.33 -3.13 -12.26
N HIS A 155 12.28 -2.20 -12.11
CA HIS A 155 12.05 -0.84 -11.62
C HIS A 155 11.52 0.18 -12.64
N PRO A 156 11.68 0.03 -13.97
CA PRO A 156 11.17 1.00 -14.95
C PRO A 156 9.66 1.23 -14.89
N ILE A 157 8.88 0.26 -14.41
CA ILE A 157 7.42 0.37 -14.25
C ILE A 157 7.06 1.25 -13.03
N LEU A 158 7.89 1.28 -11.99
CA LEU A 158 7.58 1.95 -10.72
C LEU A 158 7.25 3.44 -10.87
N PRO A 159 7.98 4.24 -11.67
CA PRO A 159 7.61 5.63 -11.95
C PRO A 159 6.18 5.81 -12.44
N VAL A 160 5.68 4.92 -13.30
CA VAL A 160 4.31 4.97 -13.84
C VAL A 160 3.30 4.67 -12.74
N PHE A 161 3.58 3.66 -11.91
CA PHE A 161 2.73 3.33 -10.78
C PHE A 161 2.72 4.38 -9.69
N TYR A 162 3.85 4.97 -9.34
CA TYR A 162 3.91 6.06 -8.38
C TYR A 162 3.13 7.28 -8.87
N HIS A 163 3.28 7.61 -10.15
CA HIS A 163 2.58 8.72 -10.77
C HIS A 163 1.06 8.51 -10.77
N HIS A 164 0.60 7.34 -11.23
CA HIS A 164 -0.83 7.08 -11.43
C HIS A 164 -1.55 6.54 -10.19
N PHE A 165 -0.89 5.82 -9.28
CA PHE A 165 -1.57 5.11 -8.18
C PHE A 165 -0.90 5.26 -6.81
N GLY A 166 0.41 5.51 -6.75
CA GLY A 166 1.16 5.71 -5.51
C GLY A 166 2.09 4.54 -5.15
N CYS A 167 2.67 4.57 -3.96
CA CYS A 167 3.83 3.70 -3.63
C CYS A 167 3.49 2.22 -3.41
N VAL A 168 2.27 1.91 -2.95
CA VAL A 168 1.83 0.55 -2.57
C VAL A 168 0.42 0.30 -3.02
N VAL A 169 0.17 -0.91 -3.52
CA VAL A 169 -1.16 -1.37 -3.94
C VAL A 169 -2.04 -1.60 -2.70
N PRO A 170 -3.21 -0.94 -2.60
CA PRO A 170 -4.17 -1.20 -1.54
C PRO A 170 -4.82 -2.58 -1.76
N SER A 171 -4.40 -3.58 -0.98
CA SER A 171 -5.03 -4.90 -1.04
C SER A 171 -6.43 -4.85 -0.42
N TYR A 172 -7.34 -5.68 -0.93
CA TYR A 172 -8.70 -5.75 -0.38
C TYR A 172 -8.71 -6.19 1.10
N GLU A 173 -7.79 -7.07 1.50
CA GLU A 173 -7.58 -7.41 2.92
C GLU A 173 -7.20 -6.18 3.74
N ALA A 174 -6.22 -5.39 3.29
CA ALA A 174 -5.77 -4.20 4.01
C ALA A 174 -6.91 -3.17 4.17
N LEU A 175 -7.62 -2.87 3.08
CA LEU A 175 -8.76 -1.96 3.09
C LEU A 175 -9.87 -2.44 4.04
N TYR A 176 -10.17 -3.74 4.03
CA TYR A 176 -11.20 -4.31 4.90
C TYR A 176 -10.79 -4.25 6.38
N ILE A 177 -9.54 -4.57 6.72
CA ILE A 177 -9.02 -4.45 8.08
C ILE A 177 -9.16 -2.99 8.57
N ILE A 178 -8.77 -2.00 7.77
CA ILE A 178 -8.95 -0.58 8.09
C ILE A 178 -10.43 -0.26 8.35
N SER A 179 -11.34 -0.78 7.54
CA SER A 179 -12.79 -0.58 7.75
C SER A 179 -13.28 -1.12 9.10
N GLN A 180 -12.71 -2.24 9.57
CA GLN A 180 -13.05 -2.80 10.90
C GLN A 180 -12.47 -1.94 12.02
N LEU A 181 -11.23 -1.47 11.87
CA LEU A 181 -10.59 -0.58 12.85
C LEU A 181 -11.40 0.71 13.06
N VAL A 182 -11.93 1.29 11.98
CA VAL A 182 -12.79 2.49 12.05
C VAL A 182 -14.10 2.20 12.80
N LYS A 183 -14.73 1.04 12.56
CA LYS A 183 -15.94 0.63 13.29
C LYS A 183 -15.66 0.43 14.78
N GLU A 184 -14.52 -0.18 15.13
CA GLU A 184 -14.10 -0.32 16.53
C GLU A 184 -13.88 1.04 17.20
N SER A 185 -13.18 1.95 16.53
CA SER A 185 -12.87 3.28 17.07
C SER A 185 -14.14 4.11 17.32
N ALA A 186 -15.12 4.04 16.40
CA ALA A 186 -16.42 4.69 16.55
C ALA A 186 -17.22 4.17 17.76
N LEU A 187 -17.13 2.87 18.06
CA LEU A 187 -17.82 2.27 19.22
C LEU A 187 -17.15 2.65 20.56
N GLN A 188 -15.85 2.88 20.57
CA GLN A 188 -15.10 3.26 21.78
C GLN A 188 -15.24 4.75 22.13
N GLY A 189 -15.67 5.59 21.19
CA GLY A 189 -15.97 7.02 21.40
C GLY A 189 -17.24 7.32 22.19
N GLY A 190 -17.84 6.33 22.87
CA GLY A 190 -19.14 6.39 23.57
C GLY A 190 -19.25 7.29 24.82
N GLY A 191 -18.82 8.54 24.73
CA GLY A 191 -19.34 9.61 25.58
C GLY A 191 -20.50 10.27 24.85
N GLY A 192 -21.74 10.14 25.35
CA GLY A 192 -22.98 10.68 24.75
C GLY A 192 -23.08 12.21 24.75
N GLY A 193 -22.05 12.91 24.30
CA GLY A 193 -22.05 14.33 23.99
C GLY A 193 -21.79 14.57 22.51
N ALA A 194 -22.26 15.70 21.99
CA ALA A 194 -22.10 16.12 20.60
C ALA A 194 -20.63 16.23 20.12
N ASP A 195 -19.65 16.10 21.03
CA ASP A 195 -18.20 16.12 20.77
C ASP A 195 -17.56 14.72 20.62
N ALA A 196 -18.36 13.64 20.57
CA ALA A 196 -17.87 12.31 20.19
C ALA A 196 -17.44 12.34 18.71
N GLY A 197 -16.17 12.69 18.47
CA GLY A 197 -15.59 12.85 17.14
C GLY A 197 -15.98 11.69 16.22
N ALA A 198 -16.62 12.02 15.09
CA ALA A 198 -17.03 11.05 14.10
C ALA A 198 -15.83 10.17 13.72
N GLY A 199 -15.94 8.87 13.95
CA GLY A 199 -14.90 7.90 13.60
C GLY A 199 -14.52 8.01 12.12
N GLY A 200 -13.32 7.56 11.79
CA GLY A 200 -12.82 7.62 10.41
C GLY A 200 -11.32 7.43 10.33
N VAL A 201 -10.76 7.70 9.16
CA VAL A 201 -9.32 7.64 8.88
C VAL A 201 -8.77 9.04 8.63
N ILE A 202 -7.60 9.33 9.15
CA ILE A 202 -6.73 10.42 8.69
C ILE A 202 -5.67 9.76 7.80
N ASP A 203 -5.76 9.95 6.49
CA ASP A 203 -4.74 9.52 5.52
C ASP A 203 -3.68 10.62 5.45
N MET A 204 -2.60 10.44 6.22
CA MET A 204 -1.56 11.45 6.41
C MET A 204 -0.43 11.27 5.40
N ALA A 205 -0.02 12.37 4.77
CA ALA A 205 0.85 12.35 3.59
C ALA A 205 0.22 11.49 2.47
N SER A 206 -1.08 11.71 2.23
CA SER A 206 -1.91 10.91 1.32
C SER A 206 -1.45 10.91 -0.15
N GLY A 207 -0.52 11.80 -0.52
CA GLY A 207 0.05 11.87 -1.86
C GLY A 207 -1.01 12.16 -2.91
N ASN A 208 -1.30 11.16 -3.75
CA ASN A 208 -2.31 11.28 -4.80
C ASN A 208 -3.74 10.88 -4.36
N GLY A 209 -3.89 10.37 -3.14
CA GLY A 209 -5.17 9.99 -2.55
C GLY A 209 -5.80 8.70 -3.08
N TYR A 210 -5.06 7.81 -3.75
CA TYR A 210 -5.62 6.55 -4.25
C TYR A 210 -6.12 5.63 -3.12
N TRP A 211 -5.38 5.54 -2.01
CA TRP A 211 -5.81 4.84 -0.79
C TRP A 211 -7.09 5.45 -0.21
N THR A 212 -7.13 6.77 -0.08
CA THR A 212 -8.34 7.50 0.35
C THR A 212 -9.53 7.19 -0.56
N TYR A 213 -9.35 7.24 -1.88
CA TYR A 213 -10.41 6.96 -2.85
C TYR A 213 -10.98 5.54 -2.67
N LEU A 214 -10.13 4.51 -2.61
CA LEU A 214 -10.59 3.13 -2.42
C LEU A 214 -11.28 2.88 -1.07
N LEU A 215 -10.78 3.49 0.02
CA LEU A 215 -11.44 3.42 1.32
C LEU A 215 -12.83 4.07 1.29
N ARG A 216 -12.97 5.23 0.65
CA ARG A 216 -14.27 5.91 0.49
C ARG A 216 -15.26 5.10 -0.34
N ARG A 217 -14.80 4.38 -1.37
CA ARG A 217 -15.64 3.42 -2.11
C ARG A 217 -16.13 2.25 -1.25
N MET A 218 -15.41 1.94 -0.18
CA MET A 218 -15.84 0.99 0.86
C MET A 218 -16.69 1.65 1.97
N GLN A 219 -17.16 2.88 1.75
CA GLN A 219 -17.95 3.67 2.70
C GLN A 219 -17.21 3.95 4.02
N VAL A 220 -15.88 3.97 3.98
CA VAL A 220 -15.06 4.40 5.11
C VAL A 220 -14.91 5.92 5.07
N PRO A 221 -15.25 6.66 6.13
CA PRO A 221 -14.97 8.09 6.22
C PRO A 221 -13.45 8.32 6.27
N VAL A 222 -12.90 9.06 5.31
CA VAL A 222 -11.47 9.35 5.23
C VAL A 222 -11.24 10.85 4.99
N THR A 223 -10.37 11.44 5.79
CA THR A 223 -9.81 12.78 5.57
C THR A 223 -8.37 12.65 5.08
N ALA A 224 -8.12 13.07 3.84
CA ALA A 224 -6.78 13.11 3.27
C ALA A 224 -6.07 14.41 3.64
N VAL A 225 -4.80 14.29 4.06
CA VAL A 225 -3.93 15.41 4.40
C VAL A 225 -2.61 15.23 3.68
N ASP A 226 -2.14 16.25 2.97
CA ASP A 226 -0.86 16.24 2.27
C ASP A 226 -0.28 17.66 2.23
N SER A 227 1.05 17.80 2.15
CA SER A 227 1.67 19.11 1.96
C SER A 227 1.61 19.60 0.51
N MET A 228 1.17 18.75 -0.42
CA MET A 228 1.13 19.01 -1.86
C MET A 228 2.51 19.30 -2.49
N ALA A 229 3.60 19.00 -1.78
CA ALA A 229 4.96 19.31 -2.22
C ALA A 229 5.46 18.49 -3.43
N SER A 230 4.78 17.40 -3.80
CA SER A 230 5.13 16.62 -4.99
C SER A 230 4.27 17.03 -6.18
N GLU A 231 4.93 17.50 -7.23
CA GLU A 231 4.30 18.12 -8.41
C GLU A 231 3.85 17.10 -9.48
N TYR A 232 4.28 15.84 -9.41
CA TYR A 232 4.20 14.89 -10.53
C TYR A 232 3.27 13.70 -10.25
N ARG A 233 1.95 13.94 -10.09
CA ARG A 233 1.00 12.86 -9.76
C ARG A 233 -0.40 13.05 -10.34
N THR A 234 -1.03 11.92 -10.69
CA THR A 234 -2.46 11.83 -11.00
C THR A 234 -3.28 11.96 -9.72
N THR A 235 -4.14 12.97 -9.59
CA THR A 235 -4.92 13.20 -8.37
C THR A 235 -6.25 12.42 -8.39
N TRP A 236 -6.49 11.56 -7.39
CA TRP A 236 -7.71 10.74 -7.29
C TRP A 236 -8.84 11.37 -6.48
N ILE A 237 -8.54 12.41 -5.71
CA ILE A 237 -9.53 13.14 -4.91
C ILE A 237 -9.23 14.64 -4.98
N SER A 238 -10.26 15.46 -5.07
CA SER A 238 -10.11 16.91 -5.20
C SER A 238 -10.13 17.66 -3.86
N ASP A 239 -10.43 16.96 -2.76
CA ASP A 239 -10.68 17.52 -1.43
C ASP A 239 -9.56 17.21 -0.42
N THR A 240 -8.33 16.94 -0.90
CA THR A 240 -7.16 16.81 -0.03
C THR A 240 -6.92 18.12 0.73
N ILE A 241 -6.76 18.02 2.06
CA ILE A 241 -6.43 19.17 2.90
C ILE A 241 -4.93 19.44 2.76
N GLU A 242 -4.59 20.59 2.17
CA GLU A 242 -3.21 21.08 2.12
C GLU A 242 -2.79 21.60 3.50
N SER A 243 -1.94 20.84 4.20
CA SER A 243 -1.46 21.20 5.54
C SER A 243 -0.18 20.46 5.90
N ASP A 244 0.63 21.08 6.77
CA ASP A 244 1.60 20.33 7.57
C ASP A 244 0.85 19.34 8.47
N GLY A 245 1.36 18.12 8.59
CA GLY A 245 0.69 17.05 9.34
C GLY A 245 0.55 17.35 10.83
N VAL A 246 1.52 18.03 11.44
CA VAL A 246 1.48 18.41 12.87
C VAL A 246 0.49 19.54 13.08
N GLU A 247 0.49 20.52 12.19
CA GLU A 247 -0.49 21.60 12.22
C GLU A 247 -1.93 21.07 12.11
N TYR A 248 -2.17 20.15 11.18
CA TYR A 248 -3.46 19.49 11.03
C TYR A 248 -3.86 18.76 12.32
N MET A 249 -2.96 17.98 12.91
CA MET A 249 -3.21 17.27 14.16
C MET A 249 -3.59 18.24 15.29
N ASN A 250 -2.84 19.33 15.47
CA ASN A 250 -3.13 20.33 16.51
C ASN A 250 -4.51 20.98 16.34
N LYS A 251 -4.91 21.28 15.10
CA LYS A 251 -6.23 21.87 14.79
C LYS A 251 -7.39 20.87 14.95
N ASN A 252 -7.11 19.56 14.87
CA ASN A 252 -8.12 18.50 14.85
C ASN A 252 -8.04 17.59 16.08
N ASN A 253 -7.80 18.17 17.26
CA ASN A 253 -7.77 17.47 18.55
C ASN A 253 -6.83 16.25 18.57
N GLY A 254 -5.68 16.38 17.91
CA GLY A 254 -4.69 15.30 17.75
C GLY A 254 -5.21 14.08 17.00
N GLY A 255 -6.32 14.19 16.25
CA GLY A 255 -6.92 13.05 15.57
C GLY A 255 -7.57 12.02 16.51
N LYS A 256 -7.91 12.42 17.74
CA LYS A 256 -8.57 11.53 18.71
C LYS A 256 -9.85 10.90 18.12
N GLY A 257 -10.00 9.58 18.30
CA GLY A 257 -11.16 8.82 17.79
C GLY A 257 -11.11 8.49 16.30
N LYS A 258 -10.00 8.84 15.61
CA LYS A 258 -9.75 8.42 14.23
C LYS A 258 -8.62 7.39 14.19
N VAL A 259 -8.54 6.65 13.09
CA VAL A 259 -7.38 5.82 12.73
C VAL A 259 -6.39 6.70 11.96
N LEU A 260 -5.12 6.70 12.36
CA LEU A 260 -4.06 7.35 11.57
C LEU A 260 -3.50 6.36 10.55
N LEU A 261 -3.70 6.62 9.26
CA LEU A 261 -3.10 5.87 8.16
C LEU A 261 -1.88 6.63 7.64
N MET A 262 -0.75 5.93 7.51
CA MET A 262 0.47 6.44 6.90
C MET A 262 0.97 5.42 5.86
N VAL A 263 0.81 5.74 4.59
CA VAL A 263 1.33 4.92 3.48
C VAL A 263 2.69 5.47 3.10
N TYR A 264 3.73 4.66 3.26
CA TYR A 264 5.14 5.04 3.09
C TYR A 264 5.54 6.23 3.97
N MET A 265 5.95 5.93 5.20
CA MET A 265 6.39 6.95 6.16
C MET A 265 7.51 7.84 5.58
N VAL A 266 7.38 9.15 5.74
CA VAL A 266 8.44 10.11 5.40
C VAL A 266 9.39 10.25 6.58
N THR A 267 10.45 9.47 6.53
CA THR A 267 11.47 9.28 7.56
C THR A 267 12.66 10.23 7.42
N LYS A 268 12.86 10.82 6.24
CA LYS A 268 13.90 11.81 6.04
C LYS A 268 13.53 13.06 6.83
N GLY A 269 14.35 13.38 7.84
CA GLY A 269 14.05 14.42 8.81
C GLY A 269 13.09 13.94 9.91
N ASP A 270 12.37 14.86 10.55
CA ASP A 270 11.56 14.54 11.74
C ASP A 270 10.04 14.50 11.49
N PHE A 271 9.58 14.45 10.23
CA PHE A 271 8.15 14.56 9.92
C PHE A 271 7.32 13.45 10.59
N THR A 272 7.56 12.18 10.25
CA THR A 272 6.81 11.05 10.82
C THR A 272 6.87 11.06 12.34
N LYS A 273 8.06 11.30 12.91
CA LYS A 273 8.26 11.39 14.36
C LYS A 273 7.40 12.48 15.01
N ARG A 274 7.33 13.67 14.42
CA ARG A 274 6.52 14.78 14.95
C ARG A 274 5.02 14.50 14.82
N VAL A 275 4.57 13.91 13.71
CA VAL A 275 3.17 13.50 13.54
C VAL A 275 2.76 12.47 14.58
N LEU A 276 3.60 11.43 14.79
CA LEU A 276 3.34 10.39 15.78
C LEU A 276 3.19 10.96 17.20
N ARG A 277 4.02 11.93 17.58
CA ARG A 277 3.92 12.63 18.89
C ARG A 277 2.68 13.52 19.02
N ALA A 278 2.28 14.15 17.92
CA ALA A 278 1.09 15.01 17.86
C ALA A 278 -0.21 14.20 17.90
N TYR A 279 -0.18 12.96 17.40
CA TYR A 279 -1.33 12.07 17.36
C TYR A 279 -1.78 11.62 18.77
N LYS A 280 -3.06 11.78 19.05
CA LYS A 280 -3.73 11.47 20.33
C LYS A 280 -4.79 10.37 20.21
N GLY A 281 -4.94 9.76 19.03
CA GLY A 281 -5.73 8.55 18.87
C GLY A 281 -5.03 7.32 19.44
N ASP A 282 -5.66 6.16 19.24
CA ASP A 282 -5.24 4.89 19.80
C ASP A 282 -4.82 3.85 18.75
N THR A 283 -5.04 4.13 17.47
CA THR A 283 -4.84 3.16 16.38
C THR A 283 -4.01 3.81 15.27
N ILE A 284 -2.88 3.20 14.93
CA ILE A 284 -2.02 3.63 13.83
C ILE A 284 -1.91 2.48 12.83
N VAL A 285 -2.09 2.79 11.55
CA VAL A 285 -1.88 1.88 10.43
C VAL A 285 -0.74 2.43 9.60
N VAL A 286 0.31 1.62 9.42
CA VAL A 286 1.39 1.91 8.48
C VAL A 286 1.36 0.91 7.36
N VAL A 287 1.53 1.38 6.12
CA VAL A 287 1.74 0.51 4.96
C VAL A 287 3.07 0.87 4.33
N GLY A 288 3.97 -0.09 4.19
CA GLY A 288 5.29 0.15 3.61
C GLY A 288 6.22 -1.05 3.72
N THR A 289 7.50 -0.81 3.40
CA THR A 289 8.48 -1.88 3.29
C THR A 289 8.78 -2.54 4.63
N MET A 290 8.89 -3.87 4.62
CA MET A 290 9.22 -4.74 5.74
C MET A 290 10.69 -5.16 5.71
N ASN A 291 11.38 -4.99 4.58
CA ASN A 291 12.79 -5.33 4.43
C ASN A 291 13.71 -4.10 4.50
N GLU A 292 14.96 -4.32 4.90
CA GLU A 292 16.03 -3.33 4.87
C GLU A 292 16.56 -3.18 3.44
N ASN A 293 15.80 -2.54 2.55
CA ASN A 293 16.22 -2.34 1.16
C ASN A 293 16.71 -0.93 0.84
N ARG A 294 16.79 -0.04 1.85
CA ARG A 294 17.17 1.39 1.72
C ARG A 294 16.32 2.21 0.75
N PHE A 295 15.31 1.61 0.13
CA PHE A 295 14.63 2.18 -1.03
C PHE A 295 13.52 3.14 -0.61
N THR A 296 12.92 2.98 0.59
CA THR A 296 11.58 3.56 0.83
C THR A 296 11.29 4.11 2.23
N GLY A 297 12.32 4.41 3.01
CA GLY A 297 12.16 5.24 4.22
C GLY A 297 13.22 4.95 5.26
N PHE A 298 13.47 3.69 5.57
CA PHE A 298 14.41 3.36 6.63
C PHE A 298 15.76 2.98 6.00
N GLU A 299 16.80 3.76 6.31
CA GLU A 299 18.15 3.52 5.77
C GLU A 299 18.82 2.29 6.41
N ASP A 300 18.46 1.99 7.66
CA ASP A 300 19.17 1.06 8.54
C ASP A 300 18.27 0.22 9.47
N CYS A 301 16.94 0.29 9.32
CA CYS A 301 16.01 -0.45 10.17
C CYS A 301 14.73 -0.84 9.42
N THR A 302 13.93 -1.69 10.03
CA THR A 302 12.58 -2.04 9.59
C THR A 302 11.55 -1.04 10.14
N VAL A 303 10.36 -1.02 9.54
CA VAL A 303 9.20 -0.27 10.04
C VAL A 303 8.89 -0.60 11.52
N GLU A 304 9.05 -1.86 11.92
CA GLU A 304 8.81 -2.30 13.30
C GLU A 304 9.84 -1.74 14.26
N GLU A 305 11.12 -1.88 13.95
CA GLU A 305 12.22 -1.38 14.79
C GLU A 305 12.16 0.14 14.95
N TYR A 306 11.87 0.86 13.87
CA TYR A 306 11.68 2.31 13.94
C TYR A 306 10.50 2.68 14.85
N PHE A 307 9.35 2.02 14.68
CA PHE A 307 8.16 2.33 15.45
C PHE A 307 8.34 1.96 16.93
N GLU A 308 8.97 0.82 17.22
CA GLU A 308 9.33 0.42 18.58
C GLU A 308 10.29 1.42 19.23
N GLY A 309 11.35 1.84 18.53
CA GLY A 309 12.29 2.83 19.04
C GLY A 309 11.63 4.18 19.35
N GLU A 310 10.83 4.71 18.42
CA GLU A 310 10.19 6.02 18.58
C GLU A 310 9.06 6.01 19.61
N MET A 311 8.24 4.96 19.65
CA MET A 311 7.06 4.92 20.51
C MET A 311 7.34 4.36 21.92
N GLN A 312 8.30 3.44 22.09
CA GLN A 312 8.76 3.02 23.43
C GLN A 312 9.50 4.16 24.14
N GLY A 313 10.31 4.93 23.40
CA GLY A 313 11.00 6.12 23.93
C GLY A 313 10.05 7.21 24.44
N ALA A 314 8.80 7.23 23.96
CA ALA A 314 7.76 8.17 24.39
C ALA A 314 7.06 7.74 25.71
N GLY A 315 7.38 6.58 26.28
CA GLY A 315 6.75 6.07 27.50
C GLY A 315 5.28 5.63 27.30
N GLU A 316 4.88 5.44 26.05
CA GLU A 316 3.52 5.07 25.67
C GLU A 316 3.48 3.57 25.35
N GLY A 317 2.62 2.81 26.04
CA GLY A 317 2.42 1.41 25.72
C GLY A 317 1.72 1.25 24.39
N TRP A 318 2.44 0.86 23.34
CA TRP A 318 1.88 0.47 22.04
C TRP A 318 2.08 -1.02 21.80
N GLU A 319 1.17 -1.65 21.06
CA GLU A 319 1.21 -3.07 20.74
C GLU A 319 0.93 -3.26 19.26
N LEU A 320 1.81 -3.99 18.57
CA LEU A 320 1.55 -4.44 17.21
C LEU A 320 0.49 -5.55 17.26
N ILE A 321 -0.69 -5.26 16.70
CA ILE A 321 -1.83 -6.19 16.73
C ILE A 321 -2.11 -6.84 15.37
N VAL A 322 -1.63 -6.26 14.27
CA VAL A 322 -1.76 -6.82 12.92
C VAL A 322 -0.48 -6.54 12.12
N ARG A 323 -0.01 -7.55 11.40
CA ARG A 323 1.01 -7.49 10.34
C ARG A 323 0.57 -8.42 9.21
N VAL A 324 0.23 -7.86 8.06
CA VAL A 324 -0.21 -8.64 6.89
C VAL A 324 0.59 -8.24 5.66
N PRO A 325 0.95 -9.19 4.77
CA PRO A 325 1.60 -8.83 3.53
C PRO A 325 0.64 -8.08 2.62
N VAL A 326 1.18 -7.16 1.82
CA VAL A 326 0.44 -6.50 0.73
C VAL A 326 1.20 -6.70 -0.59
N PRO A 327 0.56 -6.47 -1.77
CA PRO A 327 1.24 -6.63 -3.04
C PRO A 327 2.54 -5.84 -3.08
N SER A 328 3.63 -6.54 -3.37
CA SER A 328 4.99 -6.01 -3.33
C SER A 328 5.57 -5.89 -4.73
N PHE A 329 6.44 -4.93 -4.95
CA PHE A 329 7.20 -4.84 -6.20
C PHE A 329 8.49 -5.64 -6.11
N ALA A 330 9.05 -5.99 -7.26
CA ALA A 330 10.40 -6.52 -7.34
C ALA A 330 11.41 -5.65 -6.57
N GLY A 331 12.13 -6.26 -5.64
CA GLY A 331 13.09 -5.55 -4.76
C GLY A 331 12.50 -5.01 -3.48
N LYS A 332 11.18 -5.15 -3.31
CA LYS A 332 10.47 -4.71 -2.13
C LYS A 332 9.78 -5.88 -1.44
N ASP A 333 9.54 -5.67 -0.17
CA ASP A 333 8.75 -6.55 0.67
C ASP A 333 7.74 -5.70 1.40
N GLU A 334 6.52 -5.59 0.89
CA GLU A 334 5.54 -4.64 1.39
C GLU A 334 4.57 -5.29 2.40
N GLY A 335 4.29 -4.56 3.48
CA GLY A 335 3.36 -4.99 4.51
C GLY A 335 2.47 -3.85 5.02
N MET A 336 1.36 -4.25 5.64
CA MET A 336 0.56 -3.38 6.48
C MET A 336 0.70 -3.79 7.94
N PHE A 337 0.94 -2.81 8.79
CA PHE A 337 1.13 -2.95 10.22
C PHE A 337 0.09 -2.11 10.96
N VAL A 338 -0.46 -2.65 12.04
CA VAL A 338 -1.42 -1.94 12.89
C VAL A 338 -0.94 -1.98 14.33
N TRP A 339 -0.69 -0.81 14.90
CA TRP A 339 -0.43 -0.66 16.32
C TRP A 339 -1.65 -0.11 17.04
N LYS A 340 -1.91 -0.66 18.22
CA LYS A 340 -2.91 -0.15 19.14
C LYS A 340 -2.27 0.28 20.44
N ARG A 341 -2.70 1.42 20.97
CA ARG A 341 -2.29 1.92 22.27
C ARG A 341 -2.88 1.02 23.36
N LYS A 342 -2.04 0.52 24.25
CA LYS A 342 -2.45 -0.21 25.44
C LYS A 342 -3.24 0.73 26.34
N LEU A 343 -4.40 0.27 26.80
CA LEU A 343 -5.11 0.94 27.89
C LEU A 343 -4.21 0.86 29.13
N LYS A 344 -4.02 1.98 29.83
CA LYS A 344 -3.38 1.95 31.16
C LYS A 344 -4.28 1.11 32.05
N SER A 345 -3.80 -0.07 32.44
CA SER A 345 -4.45 -0.96 33.41
C SER A 345 -4.52 -0.33 34.79
#